data_AF-A0A929HXK1-F1
#
_entry.id   AF-A0A929HXK1-F1
#
_cell.length_a   1.000
_cell.length_b   1.000
_cell.length_c   1.000
_cell.angle_alpha   90.00
_cell.angle_beta   90.00
_cell.angle_gamma   90.00
#
_symmetry.space_group_name_H-M   'P 1'
#
loop_
_entity.id
_entity.type
_entity.pdbx_description
1 polymer ?
#
loop_
_entity_poly.entity_id
_entity_poly.type
_entity_poly.pdbx_seq_one_letter_code
_entity_poly.pdbx_strand_id
1 'polypeptide(L)'
;YLPYEKEKIGPSTPLIKTDRGWLLIYHGVGEIEEDICKEYGLSEKIKRGYSICAALLDLENPEKVLCRTRHPIYIPSAPYELYGNEQYPVDVPAVVFPVGAIVRKDKL
;
A
#
# COMPACT_ATOMS: atom_id res chain seq x y z
N TYR A 1 -4.63 -14.74 6.02
CA TYR A 1 -4.17 -13.53 5.30
C TYR A 1 -5.28 -12.52 5.29
N LEU A 2 -4.95 -11.23 5.42
CA LEU A 2 -5.95 -10.16 5.40
C LEU A 2 -6.52 -10.02 3.98
N PRO A 3 -7.80 -9.64 3.79
CA PRO A 3 -8.43 -9.62 2.47
C PRO A 3 -7.65 -8.85 1.39
N TYR A 4 -7.09 -7.69 1.76
CA TYR A 4 -6.38 -6.78 0.85
C TYR A 4 -5.00 -7.28 0.38
N GLU A 5 -4.45 -8.32 1.01
CA GLU A 5 -3.14 -8.90 0.68
C GLU A 5 -3.24 -10.40 0.34
N LYS A 6 -4.46 -10.92 0.18
CA LYS A 6 -4.71 -12.35 0.02
C LYS A 6 -4.19 -12.91 -1.30
N GLU A 7 -4.16 -12.09 -2.36
CA GLU A 7 -3.71 -12.54 -3.67
C GLU A 7 -2.19 -12.47 -3.79
N LYS A 8 -1.59 -11.32 -3.47
CA LYS A 8 -0.15 -11.08 -3.62
C LYS A 8 0.35 -10.06 -2.59
N ILE A 9 1.62 -10.23 -2.21
CA ILE A 9 2.40 -9.26 -1.45
C ILE A 9 3.72 -9.07 -2.20
N GLY A 10 4.14 -7.83 -2.41
CA GLY A 10 5.39 -7.55 -3.10
C GLY A 10 6.14 -6.32 -2.58
N PRO A 11 7.48 -6.33 -2.64
CA PRO A 11 8.28 -5.17 -2.28
C PRO A 11 7.95 -3.99 -3.21
N SER A 12 8.11 -2.78 -2.71
CA SER A 12 7.72 -1.56 -3.45
C SER A 12 8.82 -0.51 -3.46
N THR A 13 9.21 0.00 -2.30
CA THR A 13 10.31 0.97 -2.19
C THR A 13 11.56 0.31 -1.60
N PRO A 14 12.75 0.93 -1.75
CA PRO A 14 13.90 0.58 -0.93
C PRO A 14 13.57 0.65 0.57
N LEU A 15 14.26 -0.17 1.37
CA LEU A 15 14.13 -0.15 2.83
C LEU A 15 14.62 1.19 3.38
N ILE A 16 13.87 1.76 4.31
CA ILE A 16 14.19 3.04 4.95
C ILE A 16 14.65 2.76 6.38
N LYS A 17 15.89 3.12 6.71
CA LYS A 17 16.42 2.93 8.06
C LYS A 17 15.74 3.90 9.03
N THR A 18 15.31 3.39 10.18
CA THR A 18 14.78 4.18 11.30
C THR A 18 15.50 3.80 12.59
N ASP A 19 15.26 4.53 13.68
CA ASP A 19 15.72 4.19 15.03
C ASP A 19 15.05 2.93 15.59
N ARG A 20 13.91 2.52 15.02
CA ARG A 20 13.10 1.38 15.45
C ARG A 20 13.26 0.13 14.58
N GLY A 21 14.01 0.21 13.48
CA GLY A 21 14.18 -0.89 12.51
C GLY A 21 14.19 -0.41 11.05
N TRP A 22 14.12 -1.36 10.11
CA TRP A 22 13.94 -1.06 8.70
C TRP A 22 12.46 -0.92 8.37
N LEU A 23 12.04 0.27 7.94
CA LEU A 23 10.71 0.50 7.40
C LEU A 23 10.64 -0.04 5.97
N LEU A 24 9.79 -1.04 5.77
CA LEU A 24 9.42 -1.60 4.48
C LEU A 24 8.06 -1.05 4.06
N ILE A 25 8.02 -0.30 2.95
CA ILE A 25 6.77 0.00 2.25
C ILE A 25 6.59 -1.05 1.15
N TYR A 26 5.43 -1.70 1.16
CA TYR A 26 5.12 -2.81 0.26
C TYR A 26 3.69 -2.67 -0.28
N HIS A 27 3.37 -3.41 -1.35
CA HIS A 27 2.02 -3.46 -1.88
C HIS A 27 1.32 -4.78 -1.53
N GLY A 28 0.04 -4.70 -1.21
CA GLY A 28 -0.87 -5.83 -1.08
C GLY A 28 -1.86 -5.84 -2.24
N VAL A 29 -2.17 -7.04 -2.75
CA VAL A 29 -3.20 -7.26 -3.78
C VAL A 29 -4.31 -8.13 -3.22
N GLY A 30 -5.55 -7.65 -3.31
CA GLY A 30 -6.71 -8.36 -2.80
C GLY A 30 -7.96 -7.50 -2.72
N GLU A 31 -8.97 -8.01 -2.01
CA GLU A 31 -10.23 -7.28 -1.77
C GLU A 31 -10.02 -6.22 -0.70
N ILE A 32 -10.49 -4.99 -0.95
CA ILE A 32 -10.49 -3.89 0.02
C ILE A 32 -11.93 -3.70 0.48
N GLU A 33 -12.15 -3.99 1.76
CA GLU A 33 -13.46 -4.03 2.38
C GLU A 33 -14.15 -2.66 2.43
N GLU A 34 -15.48 -2.67 2.51
CA GLU A 34 -16.32 -1.48 2.44
C GLU A 34 -16.05 -0.48 3.57
N ASP A 35 -15.71 -0.96 4.77
CA ASP A 35 -15.34 -0.12 5.90
C ASP A 35 -14.07 0.70 5.63
N ILE A 36 -13.04 0.07 5.06
CA ILE A 36 -11.82 0.77 4.64
C ILE A 36 -12.13 1.74 3.49
N CYS A 37 -12.90 1.31 2.49
CA CYS A 37 -13.30 2.15 1.36
C CYS A 37 -14.03 3.44 1.79
N LYS A 38 -14.92 3.35 2.80
CA LYS A 38 -15.67 4.50 3.33
C LYS A 38 -14.78 5.58 3.93
N GLU A 39 -13.69 5.20 4.60
CA GLU A 39 -12.71 6.15 5.14
C GLU A 39 -12.02 6.98 4.04
N TYR A 40 -12.04 6.50 2.79
CA TYR A 40 -11.50 7.17 1.60
C TYR A 40 -12.60 7.80 0.73
N GLY A 41 -13.85 7.86 1.23
CA GLY A 41 -14.97 8.47 0.51
C GLY A 41 -15.56 7.60 -0.61
N LEU A 42 -15.24 6.31 -0.64
CA LEU A 42 -15.80 5.36 -1.62
C LEU A 42 -17.07 4.70 -1.06
N SER A 43 -18.09 4.56 -1.90
CA SER A 43 -19.38 3.96 -1.51
C SER A 43 -19.40 2.44 -1.61
N GLU A 44 -18.44 1.83 -2.29
CA GLU A 44 -18.41 0.39 -2.56
C GLU A 44 -17.04 -0.20 -2.25
N LYS A 45 -17.03 -1.49 -1.91
CA LYS A 45 -15.79 -2.26 -1.76
C LYS A 45 -15.05 -2.40 -3.09
N ILE A 46 -13.73 -2.48 -3.05
CA ILE A 46 -12.91 -2.78 -4.22
C ILE A 46 -12.65 -4.29 -4.25
N LYS A 47 -13.28 -5.00 -5.19
CA LYS A 47 -13.19 -6.47 -5.31
C LYS A 47 -11.76 -6.99 -5.52
N ARG A 48 -10.92 -6.18 -6.16
CA ARG A 48 -9.50 -6.46 -6.38
C ARG A 48 -8.76 -5.13 -6.57
N GLY A 49 -7.89 -4.76 -5.64
CA GLY A 49 -7.10 -3.55 -5.70
C GLY A 49 -5.66 -3.77 -5.28
N TYR A 50 -4.78 -2.85 -5.67
CA TYR A 50 -3.41 -2.76 -5.17
C TYR A 50 -3.37 -1.65 -4.14
N SER A 51 -2.89 -1.96 -2.93
CA SER A 51 -2.89 -1.06 -1.79
C SER A 51 -1.50 -0.96 -1.17
N ILE A 52 -1.19 0.16 -0.53
CA ILE A 52 0.11 0.40 0.12
C ILE A 52 0.01 -0.04 1.57
N CYS A 53 1.00 -0.80 2.03
CA CYS A 53 1.13 -1.28 3.40
C CYS A 53 2.53 -0.98 3.93
N ALA A 54 2.69 -1.07 5.25
CA ALA A 54 3.99 -0.88 5.90
C ALA A 54 4.30 -2.03 6.87
N ALA A 55 5.58 -2.38 6.94
CA ALA A 55 6.13 -3.29 7.92
C ALA A 55 7.41 -2.70 8.53
N LEU A 56 7.68 -3.07 9.78
CA LEU A 56 8.94 -2.76 10.45
C LEU A 56 9.71 -4.06 10.61
N LEU A 57 10.93 -4.09 10.08
CA LEU A 57 11.84 -5.23 10.16
C LEU A 57 12.94 -4.93 11.18
N ASP A 58 13.49 -5.98 11.78
CA ASP A 58 14.58 -5.87 12.74
C ASP A 58 15.84 -5.27 12.09
N LEU A 59 16.53 -4.39 12.82
CA LEU A 59 17.67 -3.62 12.28
C LEU A 59 18.89 -4.49 11.97
N GLU A 60 19.12 -5.51 12.82
CA GLU A 60 20.27 -6.42 12.74
C GLU A 60 19.94 -7.66 11.90
N ASN A 61 18.68 -8.13 11.94
CA ASN A 61 18.22 -9.25 11.12
C ASN A 61 16.92 -8.92 10.35
N PRO A 62 16.99 -8.35 9.13
CA PRO A 62 15.81 -7.89 8.38
C PRO A 62 14.86 -9.02 7.94
N GLU A 63 15.22 -10.30 8.08
CA GLU A 63 14.27 -11.42 7.87
C GLU A 63 13.19 -11.46 8.95
N LYS A 64 13.45 -10.86 10.12
CA LYS A 64 12.51 -10.80 11.23
C LYS A 64 11.58 -9.59 11.09
N VAL A 65 10.32 -9.86 10.78
CA VAL A 65 9.24 -8.86 10.81
C VAL A 65 8.86 -8.58 12.27
N LEU A 66 9.08 -7.35 12.74
CA LEU A 66 8.71 -6.92 14.10
C LEU A 66 7.21 -6.61 14.19
N CYS A 67 6.69 -5.87 13.21
CA CYS A 67 5.27 -5.59 13.08
C CYS A 67 4.91 -5.21 11.64
N ARG A 68 3.61 -5.24 11.34
CA ARG A 68 3.05 -4.77 10.06
C ARG A 68 1.69 -4.15 10.29
N THR A 69 1.27 -3.28 9.38
CA THR A 69 -0.03 -2.63 9.47
C THR A 69 -1.16 -3.65 9.34
N ARG A 70 -2.24 -3.47 10.11
CA ARG A 70 -3.45 -4.32 10.06
C ARG A 70 -4.37 -3.98 8.90
N HIS A 71 -4.27 -2.75 8.41
CA HIS A 71 -4.96 -2.23 7.24
C HIS A 71 -3.94 -1.56 6.31
N PRO A 72 -4.25 -1.37 5.03
CA PRO A 72 -3.43 -0.55 4.16
C PRO A 72 -3.28 0.87 4.72
N ILE A 73 -2.10 1.46 4.52
CA ILE A 73 -1.85 2.88 4.84
C ILE A 73 -2.37 3.81 3.73
N TYR A 74 -2.59 3.27 2.53
CA TYR A 74 -3.18 3.98 1.40
C TYR A 74 -3.86 2.99 0.46
N ILE A 75 -5.05 3.33 -0.03
CA ILE A 75 -5.82 2.57 -1.03
C ILE A 75 -6.09 3.46 -2.25
N PRO A 76 -6.35 2.91 -3.44
CA PRO A 76 -6.75 3.71 -4.57
C PRO A 76 -8.13 4.33 -4.30
N SER A 77 -8.24 5.64 -4.45
CA SER A 77 -9.47 6.39 -4.16
C SER A 77 -9.69 7.57 -5.09
N ALA A 78 -8.64 8.10 -5.69
CA ALA A 78 -8.76 9.18 -6.66
C ALA A 78 -9.25 8.64 -8.02
N PRO A 79 -9.98 9.46 -8.81
CA PRO A 79 -10.42 9.07 -10.16
C PRO A 79 -9.29 8.50 -11.04
N TYR A 80 -8.10 9.09 -11.00
CA TYR A 80 -6.94 8.65 -11.77
C TYR A 80 -6.29 7.35 -11.26
N GLU A 81 -6.59 6.91 -10.04
CA GLU A 81 -6.17 5.61 -9.48
C GLU A 81 -7.22 4.53 -9.74
N LEU A 82 -8.49 4.93 -9.86
CA LEU A 82 -9.63 4.03 -9.99
C LEU A 82 -9.97 3.72 -11.45
N TYR A 83 -10.15 4.73 -12.29
CA TYR A 83 -10.70 4.55 -13.65
C TYR A 83 -10.11 5.48 -14.72
N GLY A 84 -9.30 6.47 -14.36
CA GLY A 84 -8.73 7.42 -15.32
C GLY A 84 -9.80 8.29 -15.98
N ASN A 85 -9.55 8.71 -17.22
CA ASN A 85 -10.55 9.32 -18.11
C ASN A 85 -10.13 9.14 -19.59
N GLU A 86 -10.89 9.69 -20.53
CA GLU A 86 -10.59 9.58 -21.97
C GLU A 86 -9.23 10.19 -22.35
N GLN A 87 -8.80 11.25 -21.68
CA GLN A 87 -7.51 11.91 -21.94
C GLN A 87 -6.34 11.18 -21.25
N TYR A 88 -6.59 10.60 -20.08
CA TYR A 88 -5.61 9.90 -19.24
C TYR A 88 -6.18 8.54 -18.79
N PRO A 89 -6.24 7.55 -19.69
CA PRO A 89 -6.76 6.23 -19.34
C PRO A 89 -5.79 5.48 -18.42
N VAL A 90 -6.32 4.51 -17.68
CA VAL A 90 -5.51 3.56 -16.89
C VAL A 90 -5.56 2.18 -17.53
N ASP A 91 -4.42 1.49 -17.57
CA ASP A 91 -4.35 0.12 -18.09
C ASP A 91 -4.99 -0.89 -17.13
N VAL A 92 -4.82 -0.65 -15.81
CA VAL A 92 -5.37 -1.49 -14.74
C VAL A 92 -6.04 -0.57 -13.71
N PRO A 93 -7.36 -0.69 -13.50
CA PRO A 93 -8.09 0.12 -12.52
C PRO A 93 -7.79 -0.32 -11.08
N ALA A 94 -8.05 0.58 -10.13
CA ALA A 94 -7.88 0.38 -8.69
C ALA A 94 -6.44 -0.01 -8.30
N VAL A 95 -5.48 0.81 -8.70
CA VAL A 95 -4.06 0.58 -8.43
C VAL A 95 -3.40 1.78 -7.78
N VAL A 96 -2.77 1.55 -6.62
CA VAL A 96 -1.67 2.39 -6.12
C VAL A 96 -0.45 1.49 -5.92
N PHE A 97 0.67 1.85 -6.56
CA PHE A 97 1.87 1.02 -6.62
C PHE A 97 3.13 1.86 -6.43
N PRO A 98 3.61 2.03 -5.17
CA PRO A 98 4.77 2.86 -4.91
C PRO A 98 6.03 2.19 -5.46
N VAL A 99 6.90 2.96 -6.10
CA VAL A 99 8.17 2.47 -6.69
C VAL A 99 9.39 3.24 -6.20
N GLY A 100 9.18 4.25 -5.36
CA GLY A 100 10.24 5.09 -4.83
C GLY A 100 9.81 5.81 -3.56
N ALA A 101 10.80 6.19 -2.78
CA ALA A 101 10.65 6.91 -1.52
C ALA A 101 11.87 7.81 -1.33
N ILE A 102 11.67 9.04 -0.84
CA ILE A 102 12.75 9.98 -0.55
C ILE A 102 12.52 10.58 0.83
N VAL A 103 13.44 10.31 1.75
CA VAL A 103 13.40 10.96 3.06
C VAL A 103 14.06 12.32 2.98
N ARG A 104 13.31 13.38 3.31
CA ARG A 104 13.82 14.76 3.35
C ARG A 104 13.22 15.53 4.51
N LYS A 105 14.07 16.06 5.40
CA LYS A 105 13.66 16.86 6.58
C LYS A 105 12.59 16.15 7.42
N ASP A 106 12.88 14.90 7.79
CA ASP A 106 12.00 14.03 8.59
C ASP A 106 10.62 13.75 7.97
N LYS A 107 10.52 13.90 6.64
CA LYS A 107 9.36 13.52 5.85
C LYS A 107 9.75 12.44 4.88
N LEU A 108 8.89 11.42 4.80
CA LEU A 108 8.91 10.40 3.77
C LEU A 108 8.04 10.84 2.59
#